data_AF-A0A150W212-F1
#
_entry.id   AF-A0A150W212-F1
#
_cell.length_a   1.000
_cell.length_b   1.000
_cell.length_c   1.000
_cell.angle_alpha   90.00
_cell.angle_beta   90.00
_cell.angle_gamma   90.00
#
_symmetry.space_group_name_H-M   'P 1'
#
loop_
_entity.id
_entity.type
_entity.pdbx_description
1 polymer ?
#
loop_
_entity_poly.entity_id
_entity_poly.type
_entity_poly.pdbx_seq_one_letter_code
_entity_poly.pdbx_strand_id
1 'polypeptide(L)'
;MGLQSAQDKAQELGFHHLASHDALGRGRNQVSDRNWKVCSQTPAPGRHPSDTKVDFGTVKLEEDCPATDAGAVPESAGSTMPDFKGKSVKVARQTLDSSTSFTIEDASGADRFILVESNWKICSQEPAAGTALNGQPVTLRAVKFEESCA
;
A
#
# COMPACT_ATOMS: atom_id res chain seq x y z
N MET A 1 11.72 1.65 -16.20
CA MET A 1 12.82 0.68 -15.92
C MET A 1 12.29 -0.37 -14.94
N GLY A 2 12.72 -1.63 -15.01
CA GLY A 2 12.39 -2.63 -13.99
C GLY A 2 13.02 -2.30 -12.64
N LEU A 3 12.40 -2.69 -11.52
CA LEU A 3 12.90 -2.34 -10.17
C LEU A 3 14.31 -2.89 -9.90
N GLN A 4 14.56 -4.17 -10.20
CA GLN A 4 15.90 -4.76 -10.05
C GLN A 4 16.96 -3.93 -10.80
N SER A 5 16.72 -3.60 -12.07
CA SER A 5 17.67 -2.82 -12.87
C SER A 5 17.91 -1.42 -12.30
N ALA A 6 16.89 -0.80 -11.71
CA ALA A 6 17.03 0.50 -11.06
C ALA A 6 17.87 0.41 -9.78
N GLN A 7 17.67 -0.64 -8.99
CA GLN A 7 18.44 -0.89 -7.78
C GLN A 7 19.90 -1.22 -8.11
N ASP A 8 20.15 -2.11 -9.06
CA ASP A 8 21.49 -2.44 -9.55
C ASP A 8 22.22 -1.16 -10.01
N LYS A 9 21.51 -0.30 -10.77
CA LYS A 9 22.10 0.95 -11.24
C LYS A 9 22.42 1.93 -10.12
N ALA A 10 21.54 2.02 -9.12
CA ALA A 10 21.78 2.88 -7.96
C ALA A 10 22.99 2.39 -7.15
N GLN A 11 23.12 1.07 -6.96
CA GLN A 11 24.26 0.45 -6.27
C GLN A 11 25.58 0.65 -7.01
N GLU A 12 25.60 0.53 -8.34
CA GLU A 12 26.78 0.86 -9.17
C GLU A 12 27.25 2.31 -8.96
N LEU A 13 26.31 3.22 -8.69
CA LEU A 13 26.57 4.64 -8.43
C LEU A 13 26.90 4.93 -6.95
N GLY A 14 26.96 3.90 -6.09
CA GLY A 14 27.30 3.99 -4.68
C GLY A 14 26.12 4.20 -3.73
N PHE A 15 24.88 4.20 -4.23
CA PHE A 15 23.68 4.29 -3.38
C PHE A 15 23.27 2.91 -2.88
N HIS A 16 23.40 2.69 -1.56
CA HIS A 16 23.05 1.41 -0.93
C HIS A 16 21.83 1.51 0.00
N HIS A 17 21.40 2.72 0.37
CA HIS A 17 20.17 2.94 1.13
C HIS A 17 18.97 2.96 0.19
N LEU A 18 18.56 1.79 -0.28
CA LEU A 18 17.48 1.65 -1.25
C LEU A 18 16.19 1.18 -0.57
N ALA A 19 15.08 1.81 -0.93
CA ALA A 19 13.73 1.41 -0.55
C ALA A 19 12.85 1.35 -1.80
N SER A 20 11.73 0.65 -1.69
CA SER A 20 10.70 0.66 -2.71
C SER A 20 9.34 0.41 -2.11
N HIS A 21 8.31 0.89 -2.80
CA HIS A 21 6.93 0.68 -2.40
C HIS A 21 5.99 0.53 -3.61
N ASP A 22 4.76 0.10 -3.32
CA ASP A 22 3.68 0.01 -4.29
C ASP A 22 3.03 1.38 -4.46
N ALA A 23 3.30 2.04 -5.60
CA ALA A 23 2.82 3.38 -5.90
C ALA A 23 1.29 3.47 -6.04
N LEU A 24 0.59 2.34 -6.25
CA LEU A 24 -0.88 2.29 -6.20
C LEU A 24 -1.42 2.26 -4.76
N GLY A 25 -0.56 2.16 -3.75
CA GLY A 25 -0.96 2.19 -2.35
C GLY A 25 -1.79 0.99 -1.91
N ARG A 26 -1.61 -0.17 -2.56
CA ARG A 26 -2.38 -1.40 -2.26
C ARG A 26 -1.68 -2.32 -1.25
N GLY A 27 -0.61 -1.85 -0.61
CA GLY A 27 0.10 -2.57 0.45
C GLY A 27 0.73 -3.90 0.01
N ARG A 28 1.00 -4.05 -1.28
CA ARG A 28 1.53 -5.29 -1.85
C ARG A 28 3.03 -5.42 -1.57
N ASN A 29 3.44 -6.59 -1.09
CA ASN A 29 4.84 -6.90 -0.88
C ASN A 29 5.54 -7.18 -2.22
N GLN A 30 6.69 -6.54 -2.44
CA GLN A 30 7.49 -6.69 -3.67
C GLN A 30 8.45 -7.89 -3.58
N VAL A 31 7.90 -9.09 -3.34
CA VAL A 31 8.71 -10.32 -3.08
C VAL A 31 9.69 -10.64 -4.21
N SER A 32 9.33 -10.35 -5.45
CA SER A 32 10.24 -10.41 -6.60
C SER A 32 10.16 -9.07 -7.33
N ASP A 33 11.19 -8.26 -7.12
CA ASP A 33 11.45 -6.96 -7.76
C ASP A 33 11.38 -7.00 -9.30
N ARG A 34 11.76 -8.12 -9.92
CA ARG A 34 11.66 -8.34 -11.38
C ARG A 34 10.24 -8.25 -11.90
N ASN A 35 9.23 -8.45 -11.05
CA ASN A 35 7.82 -8.30 -11.40
C ASN A 35 7.28 -6.87 -11.19
N TRP A 36 8.17 -5.89 -11.04
CA TRP A 36 7.81 -4.50 -10.80
C TRP A 36 8.60 -3.56 -11.70
N LYS A 37 7.96 -2.44 -12.07
CA LYS A 37 8.58 -1.34 -12.79
C LYS A 37 8.51 -0.05 -11.98
N VAL A 38 9.57 0.74 -12.06
CA VAL A 38 9.68 2.04 -11.40
C VAL A 38 8.85 3.08 -12.14
N CYS A 39 8.03 3.81 -11.39
CA CYS A 39 7.19 4.92 -11.85
C CYS A 39 7.71 6.27 -11.37
N SER A 40 8.25 6.31 -10.14
CA SER A 40 8.73 7.50 -9.46
C SER A 40 9.99 7.17 -8.66
N GLN A 41 10.76 8.19 -8.29
CA GLN A 41 11.84 8.07 -7.32
C GLN A 41 11.90 9.28 -6.42
N THR A 42 12.28 9.07 -5.17
CA THR A 42 12.59 10.12 -4.19
C THR A 42 13.97 9.84 -3.57
N PRO A 43 14.93 10.77 -3.61
CA PRO A 43 14.85 12.09 -4.23
C PRO A 43 14.72 12.03 -5.75
N ALA A 44 14.25 13.13 -6.34
CA ALA A 44 14.19 13.29 -7.78
C ALA A 44 15.60 13.13 -8.41
N PRO A 45 15.70 12.70 -9.68
CA PRO A 45 16.98 12.49 -10.35
C PRO A 45 17.91 13.70 -10.25
N GLY A 46 19.18 13.47 -9.97
CA GLY A 46 20.16 14.53 -9.78
C GLY A 46 21.40 14.06 -9.01
N ARG A 47 22.25 15.02 -8.63
CA ARG A 47 23.43 14.75 -7.81
C ARG A 47 23.04 14.80 -6.33
N HIS A 48 23.25 13.69 -5.64
CA HIS A 48 23.00 13.55 -4.21
C HIS A 48 24.20 12.86 -3.53
N PRO A 49 24.42 13.08 -2.22
CA PRO A 49 25.33 12.26 -1.41
C PRO A 49 24.96 10.76 -1.49
N SER A 50 25.94 9.87 -1.54
CA SER A 50 25.72 8.42 -1.74
C SER A 50 25.03 7.72 -0.56
N ASP A 51 25.06 8.33 0.63
CA ASP A 51 24.32 7.89 1.82
C ASP A 51 22.83 8.28 1.79
N THR A 52 22.41 9.08 0.80
CA THR A 52 21.00 9.47 0.63
C THR A 52 20.13 8.24 0.38
N LYS A 53 19.03 8.12 1.12
CA LYS A 53 18.02 7.10 0.85
C LYS A 53 17.35 7.37 -0.50
N VAL A 54 17.34 6.37 -1.38
CA VAL A 54 16.58 6.39 -2.63
C VAL A 54 15.39 5.45 -2.49
N ASP A 55 14.19 6.00 -2.58
CA ASP A 55 12.93 5.27 -2.54
C ASP A 55 12.29 5.24 -3.93
N PHE A 56 11.97 4.04 -4.41
CA PHE A 56 11.34 3.81 -5.71
C PHE A 56 9.85 3.52 -5.55
N GLY A 57 8.99 4.39 -6.08
CA GLY A 57 7.57 4.08 -6.24
C GLY A 57 7.37 3.22 -7.48
N THR A 58 6.70 2.08 -7.33
CA THR A 58 6.60 1.06 -8.38
C THR A 58 5.21 0.51 -8.56
N VAL A 59 4.96 -0.09 -9.72
CA VAL A 59 3.73 -0.85 -10.01
C VAL A 59 4.10 -2.20 -10.63
N LYS A 60 3.15 -3.14 -10.72
CA LYS A 60 3.37 -4.39 -11.46
C LYS A 60 3.64 -4.10 -12.94
N LEU A 61 4.32 -5.01 -13.63
CA LEU A 61 4.76 -4.79 -15.01
C LEU A 61 3.59 -4.41 -15.93
N GLU A 62 2.43 -5.02 -15.72
CA GLU A 62 1.21 -4.85 -16.52
C GLU A 62 0.33 -3.67 -16.07
N GLU A 63 0.67 -2.99 -14.97
CA GLU A 63 -0.12 -1.88 -14.43
C GLU A 63 0.39 -0.53 -14.93
N ASP A 64 -0.48 0.48 -14.99
CA ASP A 64 -0.08 1.83 -15.34
C ASP A 64 0.48 2.59 -14.14
N CYS A 65 1.47 3.44 -14.39
CA CYS A 65 1.99 4.33 -13.37
C CYS A 65 0.92 5.37 -13.01
N PRO A 66 0.62 5.56 -11.71
CA PRO A 66 -0.36 6.55 -11.30
C PRO A 66 0.17 7.97 -11.54
N ALA A 67 -0.72 8.92 -11.80
CA ALA A 67 -0.36 10.34 -11.89
C ALA A 67 0.19 10.89 -10.56
N THR A 68 -0.32 10.37 -9.45
CA THR A 68 0.13 10.70 -8.10
C THR A 68 0.46 9.42 -7.37
N ASP A 69 1.68 9.34 -6.85
CA ASP A 69 2.12 8.25 -6.00
C ASP A 69 1.33 8.23 -4.68
N ALA A 70 0.74 7.09 -4.33
CA ALA A 70 0.00 6.93 -3.08
C ALA A 70 0.91 6.83 -1.85
N GLY A 71 2.22 6.65 -2.06
CA GLY A 71 3.24 6.54 -1.04
C GLY A 71 3.29 5.16 -0.38
N ALA A 72 4.30 4.98 0.48
CA ALA A 72 4.44 3.78 1.29
C ALA A 72 3.32 3.68 2.35
N VAL A 73 2.99 2.45 2.74
CA VAL A 73 2.00 2.19 3.78
C VAL A 73 2.51 2.71 5.14
N PRO A 74 1.70 3.42 5.93
CA PRO A 74 2.08 3.84 7.28
C PRO A 74 2.39 2.64 8.19
N GLU A 75 3.42 2.78 9.03
CA GLU A 75 3.93 1.70 9.89
C GLU A 75 2.93 1.24 10.97
N SER A 76 2.12 2.14 11.53
CA SER A 76 1.09 1.78 12.50
C SER A 76 0.04 2.87 12.70
N ALA A 77 -1.19 2.47 12.99
CA ALA A 77 -2.23 3.33 13.54
C ALA A 77 -1.84 3.80 14.95
N GLY A 78 -2.21 5.03 15.30
CA GLY A 78 -2.17 5.49 16.69
C GLY A 78 -3.38 4.99 17.49
N SER A 79 -3.74 5.70 18.56
CA SER A 79 -4.89 5.36 19.41
C SER A 79 -6.26 5.66 18.79
N THR A 80 -6.31 6.09 17.53
CA THR A 80 -7.55 6.41 16.81
C THR A 80 -7.64 5.67 15.49
N MET A 81 -8.86 5.39 15.07
CA MET A 81 -9.16 4.66 13.85
C MET A 81 -8.75 5.48 12.62
N PRO A 82 -7.82 4.99 11.79
CA PRO A 82 -7.44 5.68 10.55
C PRO A 82 -8.59 5.72 9.54
N ASP A 83 -8.52 6.65 8.58
CA ASP A 83 -9.41 6.64 7.42
C ASP A 83 -8.87 5.69 6.36
N PHE A 84 -9.53 4.54 6.23
CA PHE A 84 -9.21 3.53 5.23
C PHE A 84 -10.10 3.61 3.99
N LYS A 85 -11.01 4.58 3.88
CA LYS A 85 -11.89 4.67 2.72
C LYS A 85 -11.09 4.80 1.42
N GLY A 86 -11.39 3.93 0.46
CA GLY A 86 -10.68 3.83 -0.82
C GLY A 86 -9.29 3.16 -0.74
N LYS A 87 -8.77 2.89 0.45
CA LYS A 87 -7.53 2.11 0.64
C LYS A 87 -7.82 0.62 0.51
N SER A 88 -6.77 -0.16 0.28
CA SER A 88 -6.93 -1.62 0.21
C SER A 88 -7.16 -2.24 1.58
N VAL A 89 -7.83 -3.39 1.62
CA VAL A 89 -7.97 -4.18 2.87
C VAL A 89 -6.60 -4.57 3.43
N LYS A 90 -5.62 -4.83 2.55
CA LYS A 90 -4.25 -5.17 2.95
C LYS A 90 -3.58 -4.04 3.73
N VAL A 91 -3.82 -2.78 3.32
CA VAL A 91 -3.32 -1.60 4.04
C VAL A 91 -3.91 -1.52 5.43
N ALA A 92 -5.22 -1.73 5.58
CA ALA A 92 -5.84 -1.74 6.90
C ALA A 92 -5.25 -2.84 7.82
N ARG A 93 -5.03 -4.05 7.27
CA ARG A 93 -4.37 -5.16 7.98
C ARG A 93 -2.95 -4.82 8.44
N GLN A 94 -2.20 -4.09 7.63
CA GLN A 94 -0.82 -3.70 7.93
C GLN A 94 -0.74 -2.55 8.94
N THR A 95 -1.69 -1.62 8.89
CA THR A 95 -1.68 -0.42 9.71
C THR A 95 -2.33 -0.64 11.08
N LEU A 96 -3.37 -1.45 11.19
CA LEU A 96 -3.97 -1.77 12.49
C LEU A 96 -3.02 -2.64 13.34
N ASP A 97 -3.05 -2.45 14.65
CA ASP A 97 -2.27 -3.27 15.58
C ASP A 97 -2.62 -4.75 15.41
N SER A 98 -1.61 -5.63 15.50
CA SER A 98 -1.78 -7.08 15.30
C SER A 98 -2.78 -7.76 16.25
N SER A 99 -3.09 -7.15 17.40
CA SER A 99 -4.11 -7.60 18.35
C SER A 99 -5.52 -7.13 18.01
N THR A 100 -5.68 -6.22 17.03
CA THR A 100 -6.98 -5.71 16.60
C THR A 100 -7.75 -6.82 15.89
N SER A 101 -8.83 -7.27 16.50
CA SER A 101 -9.78 -8.17 15.84
C SER A 101 -10.54 -7.40 14.76
N PHE A 102 -10.62 -7.95 13.55
CA PHE A 102 -11.47 -7.36 12.54
C PHE A 102 -12.07 -8.34 11.54
N THR A 103 -13.27 -7.98 11.08
CA THR A 103 -14.08 -8.70 10.11
C THR A 103 -14.05 -7.94 8.79
N ILE A 104 -13.98 -8.67 7.67
CA ILE A 104 -14.03 -8.09 6.33
C ILE A 104 -15.23 -8.66 5.60
N GLU A 105 -16.09 -7.80 5.08
CA GLU A 105 -17.32 -8.16 4.37
C GLU A 105 -17.26 -7.70 2.91
N ASP A 106 -17.79 -8.51 1.99
CA ASP A 106 -17.97 -8.12 0.60
C ASP A 106 -19.20 -7.20 0.47
N ALA A 107 -18.95 -5.91 0.24
CA ALA A 107 -19.98 -4.89 0.16
C ALA A 107 -20.77 -4.95 -1.18
N SER A 108 -20.35 -5.77 -2.15
CA SER A 108 -21.07 -5.93 -3.42
C SER A 108 -22.35 -6.74 -3.29
N GLY A 109 -22.57 -7.42 -2.16
CA GLY A 109 -23.68 -8.35 -1.94
C GLY A 109 -23.47 -9.73 -2.57
N ALA A 110 -22.32 -9.98 -3.21
CA ALA A 110 -21.98 -11.26 -3.81
C ALA A 110 -21.42 -12.30 -2.83
N ASP A 111 -21.23 -11.92 -1.55
CA ASP A 111 -20.75 -12.77 -0.46
C ASP A 111 -19.46 -13.55 -0.79
N ARG A 112 -18.51 -12.90 -1.46
CA ARG A 112 -17.25 -13.53 -1.89
C ARG A 112 -16.23 -13.54 -0.74
N PHE A 113 -15.43 -14.60 -0.70
CA PHE A 113 -14.25 -14.63 0.17
C PHE A 113 -13.18 -13.63 -0.25
N ILE A 114 -12.77 -12.78 0.68
CA ILE A 114 -11.72 -11.78 0.48
C ILE A 114 -10.36 -12.39 0.86
N LEU A 115 -9.79 -13.17 -0.07
CA LEU A 115 -8.52 -13.88 0.17
C LEU A 115 -7.28 -13.03 -0.16
N VAL A 116 -7.33 -12.30 -1.28
CA VAL A 116 -6.22 -11.43 -1.72
C VAL A 116 -6.57 -9.99 -1.38
N GLU A 117 -6.40 -9.61 -0.11
CA GLU A 117 -6.83 -8.32 0.47
C GLU A 117 -6.36 -7.08 -0.30
N SER A 118 -5.23 -7.15 -1.02
CA SER A 118 -4.71 -6.03 -1.83
C SER A 118 -5.55 -5.75 -3.08
N ASN A 119 -6.41 -6.68 -3.51
CA ASN A 119 -7.26 -6.54 -4.69
C ASN A 119 -8.64 -5.94 -4.35
N TRP A 120 -8.84 -5.55 -3.10
CA TRP A 120 -10.12 -5.06 -2.58
C TRP A 120 -9.95 -3.71 -1.93
N LYS A 121 -10.80 -2.75 -2.28
CA LYS A 121 -10.85 -1.40 -1.70
C LYS A 121 -11.96 -1.30 -0.68
N ILE A 122 -11.69 -0.64 0.43
CA ILE A 122 -12.63 -0.43 1.53
C ILE A 122 -13.60 0.70 1.15
N CYS A 123 -14.89 0.42 1.29
CA CYS A 123 -15.98 1.36 1.05
C CYS A 123 -16.44 2.03 2.34
N SER A 124 -16.53 1.25 3.43
CA SER A 124 -16.91 1.72 4.75
C SER A 124 -16.17 0.96 5.85
N GLN A 125 -16.08 1.61 7.01
CA GLN A 125 -15.40 1.09 8.18
C GLN A 125 -16.22 1.40 9.43
N GLU A 126 -16.15 0.48 10.38
CA GLU A 126 -16.68 0.65 11.73
C GLU A 126 -15.59 0.16 12.70
N PRO A 127 -15.17 0.97 13.69
CA PRO A 127 -15.59 2.34 13.97
C PRO A 127 -15.26 3.35 12.85
N ALA A 128 -15.94 4.50 12.87
CA ALA A 128 -15.66 5.58 11.93
C ALA A 128 -14.26 6.17 12.15
N ALA A 129 -13.67 6.73 11.08
CA ALA A 129 -12.37 7.38 11.16
C ALA A 129 -12.33 8.44 12.27
N GLY A 130 -11.21 8.50 13.00
CA GLY A 130 -11.01 9.37 14.17
C GLY A 130 -11.59 8.82 15.48
N THR A 131 -12.39 7.75 15.46
CA THR A 131 -12.90 7.13 16.70
C THR A 131 -11.76 6.49 17.49
N ALA A 132 -11.76 6.61 18.82
CA ALA A 132 -10.76 5.96 19.67
C ALA A 132 -10.78 4.42 19.51
N LEU A 133 -9.60 3.83 19.37
CA LEU A 133 -9.40 2.38 19.35
C LEU A 133 -9.13 1.88 20.79
N ASN A 134 -10.15 1.29 21.42
CA ASN A 134 -10.12 0.82 22.80
C ASN A 134 -10.24 -0.72 22.88
N GLY A 135 -9.79 -1.43 21.83
CA GLY A 135 -9.85 -2.89 21.73
C GLY A 135 -11.18 -3.46 21.22
N GLN A 136 -12.13 -2.62 20.82
CA GLN A 136 -13.34 -3.08 20.13
C GLN A 136 -13.03 -3.70 18.76
N PRO A 137 -13.85 -4.64 18.27
CA PRO A 137 -13.68 -5.19 16.92
C PRO A 137 -13.89 -4.12 15.84
N VAL A 138 -13.16 -4.26 14.74
CA VAL A 138 -13.30 -3.43 13.54
C VAL A 138 -14.03 -4.22 12.45
N THR A 139 -14.95 -3.59 11.73
CA THR A 139 -15.60 -4.14 10.55
C THR A 139 -15.23 -3.29 9.34
N LEU A 140 -14.72 -3.93 8.29
CA LEU A 140 -14.38 -3.30 7.02
C LEU A 140 -15.25 -3.89 5.92
N ARG A 141 -15.96 -3.04 5.17
CA ARG A 141 -16.74 -3.48 4.01
C ARG A 141 -16.01 -3.08 2.75
N ALA A 142 -15.75 -4.02 1.86
CA ALA A 142 -14.89 -3.81 0.70
C ALA A 142 -15.48 -4.39 -0.58
N VAL A 143 -15.05 -3.83 -1.71
CA VAL A 143 -15.36 -4.31 -3.07
C VAL A 143 -14.06 -4.45 -3.87
N LYS A 144 -14.09 -5.09 -5.03
CA LYS A 144 -12.92 -5.10 -5.92
C LYS A 144 -12.55 -3.68 -6.36
N PHE A 145 -11.28 -3.43 -6.69
CA PHE A 145 -10.85 -2.10 -7.12
C PHE A 145 -11.62 -1.60 -8.36
N GLU A 146 -12.01 -2.53 -9.23
CA GLU A 146 -12.76 -2.33 -10.47
C GLU A 146 -14.27 -2.12 -10.25
N GLU A 147 -14.78 -2.38 -9.05
CA GLU A 147 -16.19 -2.22 -8.69
C GLU A 147 -16.45 -0.87 -8.00
N SER A 148 -17.68 -0.39 -8.00
CA SER A 148 -18.05 0.84 -7.28
C SER A 148 -18.49 0.54 -5.85
N CYS A 149 -18.16 1.43 -4.92
CA CYS A 149 -18.77 1.42 -3.60
C CYS A 149 -20.23 1.87 -3.73
N ALA A 150 -21.15 1.08 -3.18
CA ALA A 150 -22.56 1.42 -3.05
C ALA A 150 -22.79 2.47 -1.95
#